data_AF-A0AAE3LXL9-F1
#
_entry.id   AF-A0AAE3LXL9-F1
#
_cell.length_a   1.000
_cell.length_b   1.000
_cell.length_c   1.000
_cell.angle_alpha   90.00
_cell.angle_beta   90.00
_cell.angle_gamma   90.00
#
_symmetry.space_group_name_H-M   'P 1'
#
loop_
_entity.id
_entity.type
_entity.pdbx_description
1 polymer ?
#
loop_
_entity_poly.entity_id
_entity_poly.type
_entity_poly.pdbx_seq_one_letter_code
_entity_poly.pdbx_strand_id
1 'polypeptide(L)' 'MADSPQRRGLFDVDVPFFLPVWRRVVVVALAVLWGLFELSSGATFWGMIFIGMGAIAGWRFSIADWDAVAQEDQDRE' A
#
# COMPACT_ATOMS: atom_id res chain seq x y z
N MET A 1 22.07 26.74 1.36
CA MET A 1 20.63 26.56 1.64
C MET A 1 19.89 26.75 0.33
N ALA A 2 19.77 25.69 -0.47
CA ALA A 2 18.92 25.62 -1.66
C ALA A 2 18.91 24.17 -2.17
N ASP A 3 17.68 23.64 -2.29
CA ASP A 3 17.20 22.44 -2.97
C ASP A 3 18.06 21.17 -3.02
N SER A 4 17.69 20.25 -2.13
CA SER A 4 17.80 18.82 -2.42
C SER A 4 16.73 18.47 -3.47
N PRO A 5 17.07 18.01 -4.68
CA PRO A 5 16.06 17.48 -5.59
C PRO A 5 15.44 16.24 -4.93
N GLN A 6 14.18 16.33 -4.53
CA GLN A 6 13.36 15.19 -4.14
C GLN A 6 13.28 14.25 -5.34
N ARG A 7 14.20 13.28 -5.41
CA ARG A 7 14.11 12.19 -6.37
C ARG A 7 13.00 11.27 -5.89
N ARG A 8 11.78 11.52 -6.38
CA ARG A 8 10.70 10.54 -6.25
C ARG A 8 11.15 9.24 -6.89
N GLY A 9 11.38 8.23 -6.08
CA GLY A 9 11.71 6.90 -6.57
C GLY A 9 10.48 6.32 -7.26
N LEU A 10 10.65 5.45 -8.26
CA LEU A 10 9.53 4.68 -8.84
C LEU A 10 8.78 3.81 -7.81
N PHE A 11 9.35 3.67 -6.60
CA PHE A 11 8.79 2.98 -5.45
C PHE A 11 8.23 3.93 -4.37
N ASP A 12 8.02 5.21 -4.67
CA ASP A 12 7.29 6.11 -3.77
C ASP A 12 5.82 5.70 -3.74
N VAL A 13 5.45 5.01 -2.66
CA VAL A 13 4.07 4.63 -2.36
C VAL A 13 3.35 5.72 -1.55
N ASP A 14 4.07 6.78 -1.20
CA ASP A 14 3.60 7.97 -0.48
C ASP A 14 2.81 8.90 -1.42
N VAL A 15 1.73 8.35 -1.95
CA VAL A 15 0.75 9.10 -2.73
C VAL A 15 -0.41 9.51 -1.82
N PRO A 16 -0.92 10.76 -1.94
CA PRO A 16 -2.04 11.25 -1.12
C PRO A 16 -3.31 10.39 -1.30
N PHE A 17 -3.37 9.58 -2.35
CA PHE A 17 -4.39 8.57 -2.55
C PHE A 17 -4.54 7.59 -1.37
N PHE A 18 -3.45 7.25 -0.66
CA PHE A 18 -3.48 6.35 0.48
C PHE A 18 -3.62 7.05 1.83
N LEU A 19 -3.76 8.38 1.92
CA LEU A 19 -4.06 9.07 3.19
C LEU A 19 -5.30 8.51 3.90
N PRO A 20 -6.42 8.18 3.21
CA PRO A 20 -7.58 7.60 3.86
C PRO A 20 -7.31 6.14 4.25
N VAL A 21 -7.32 5.86 5.55
CA VAL A 21 -7.07 4.52 6.12
C VAL A 21 -7.98 3.45 5.51
N TRP A 22 -9.24 3.81 5.21
CA TRP A 22 -10.20 2.88 4.60
C TRP A 22 -9.75 2.37 3.22
N ARG A 23 -9.03 3.17 2.42
CA ARG A 23 -8.50 2.73 1.11
C ARG A 23 -7.42 1.68 1.28
N ARG A 24 -6.55 1.84 2.28
CA ARG A 24 -5.52 0.83 2.63
C ARG A 24 -6.17 -0.50 3.00
N VAL A 25 -7.19 -0.44 3.85
CA VAL A 25 -7.92 -1.63 4.30
C VAL A 25 -8.65 -2.31 3.13
N VAL A 26 -9.31 -1.54 2.25
CA VAL A 26 -10.00 -2.09 1.06
C VAL A 26 -9.02 -2.79 0.12
N VAL A 27 -7.87 -2.20 -0.17
CA VAL A 27 -6.86 -2.81 -1.05
C VAL A 27 -6.32 -4.11 -0.47
N VAL A 28 -5.99 -4.12 0.82
CA VAL A 28 -5.51 -5.33 1.52
C VAL A 28 -6.62 -6.40 1.55
N ALA A 29 -7.84 -6.02 1.92
CA ALA A 29 -8.98 -6.93 1.97
C ALA A 29 -9.25 -7.57 0.63
N LEU A 30 -9.27 -6.78 -0.46
CA LEU A 30 -9.46 -7.29 -1.83
C LEU A 30 -8.37 -8.28 -2.23
N ALA A 31 -7.09 -7.99 -1.93
CA ALA A 31 -5.99 -8.88 -2.25
C ALA A 31 -6.09 -10.22 -1.51
N VAL A 32 -6.44 -10.20 -0.21
CA VAL A 32 -6.62 -11.42 0.58
C VAL A 32 -7.86 -12.20 0.13
N LEU A 33 -8.98 -11.52 -0.14
CA LEU A 33 -10.21 -12.14 -0.64
C LEU A 33 -9.97 -12.81 -2.00
N TRP A 34 -9.21 -12.16 -2.88
CA TRP A 34 -8.84 -12.75 -4.16
C TRP A 34 -7.98 -13.99 -3.98
N GLY A 35 -7.00 -13.94 -3.07
CA GLY A 35 -6.17 -15.10 -2.78
C GLY A 35 -6.96 -16.28 -2.20
N LEU A 36 -7.96 -16.01 -1.34
CA LEU A 36 -8.92 -17.01 -0.85
C LEU A 36 -9.80 -17.58 -1.98
N PHE A 37 -10.25 -16.73 -2.90
CA PHE A 37 -10.99 -17.15 -4.07
C PHE A 37 -10.16 -18.09 -4.96
N GLU A 38 -8.88 -17.77 -5.18
CA GLU A 38 -7.98 -18.62 -5.97
C GLU A 38 -7.62 -19.93 -5.27
N LEU A 39 -7.57 -19.94 -3.93
CA LEU A 39 -7.48 -21.19 -3.17
C LEU A 39 -8.71 -22.07 -3.40
N SER A 40 -9.89 -21.48 -3.53
CA SER A 40 -11.13 -22.21 -3.82
C SER A 40 -11.27 -22.67 -5.27
N SER A 41 -10.65 -21.96 -6.22
CA SER A 41 -10.63 -22.31 -7.65
C SER A 41 -9.63 -23.43 -8.00
N GLY A 42 -8.80 -23.84 -7.03
CA GLY A 42 -7.74 -24.84 -7.19
C GLY A 42 -6.37 -24.25 -7.58
N ALA A 43 -6.27 -22.92 -7.75
CA ALA A 43 -5.03 -22.21 -8.04
C ALA A 43 -4.26 -21.84 -6.76
N THR A 44 -3.96 -22.84 -5.92
CA THR A 44 -3.36 -22.65 -4.58
C THR A 44 -2.05 -21.85 -4.60
N PHE A 45 -1.21 -22.07 -5.62
CA PHE A 45 0.05 -21.33 -5.79
C PHE A 45 -0.19 -19.82 -5.92
N TRP A 46 -1.13 -19.42 -6.78
CA TRP A 46 -1.48 -18.03 -6.99
C TRP A 46 -2.19 -17.44 -5.76
N GLY A 47 -3.09 -18.21 -5.13
CA GLY A 47 -3.77 -17.81 -3.91
C GLY A 47 -2.81 -17.44 -2.78
N MET A 48 -1.78 -18.27 -2.54
CA MET A 48 -0.75 -17.97 -1.54
C MET A 48 0.04 -16.69 -1.84
N ILE A 49 0.36 -16.43 -3.12
CA ILE A 49 1.06 -15.19 -3.51
C ILE A 49 0.18 -13.96 -3.21
N PHE A 50 -1.10 -13.99 -3.58
CA PHE A 50 -2.02 -12.88 -3.33
C PHE A 50 -2.26 -12.63 -1.84
N ILE A 51 -2.44 -13.69 -1.04
CA ILE A 51 -2.55 -13.57 0.42
C ILE A 51 -1.25 -13.01 1.00
N GLY A 52 -0.08 -13.52 0.57
CA GLY A 52 1.22 -13.05 1.02
C GLY A 52 1.46 -11.57 0.70
N MET A 53 1.15 -11.16 -0.54
CA MET A 53 1.24 -9.75 -0.94
C MET A 53 0.26 -8.87 -0.17
N GLY A 54 -0.98 -9.31 0.04
CA GLY A 54 -1.97 -8.60 0.86
C GLY A 54 -1.50 -8.40 2.30
N ALA A 55 -0.91 -9.44 2.91
CA ALA A 55 -0.34 -9.37 4.25
C ALA A 55 0.85 -8.41 4.32
N ILE A 56 1.78 -8.47 3.36
CA ILE A 56 2.93 -7.56 3.29
C ILE A 56 2.46 -6.12 3.09
N ALA A 57 1.49 -5.87 2.20
CA ALA A 57 0.92 -4.55 1.98
C ALA A 57 0.25 -4.01 3.24
N GLY A 58 -0.54 -4.82 3.95
CA GLY A 58 -1.16 -4.45 5.22
C GLY A 58 -0.11 -4.13 6.30
N TRP A 59 0.95 -4.93 6.38
CA TRP A 59 2.06 -4.68 7.31
C TRP A 59 2.81 -3.38 6.96
N ARG A 60 3.16 -3.18 5.68
CA ARG A 60 3.80 -1.95 5.19
C ARG A 60 2.95 -0.72 5.48
N PHE A 61 1.65 -0.81 5.24
CA PHE A 61 0.73 0.27 5.53
C PHE A 61 0.55 0.53 7.03
N SER A 62 0.85 -0.43 7.89
CA SER A 62 0.78 -0.25 9.34
C SER A 62 2.04 0.43 9.90
N ILE A 63 3.20 0.23 9.27
CA ILE A 63 4.49 0.81 9.72
C ILE A 63 4.88 2.10 9.00
N ALA A 64 4.19 2.46 7.90
CA ALA A 64 4.46 3.69 7.17
C ALA A 64 4.06 4.93 8.00
N ASP A 65 4.86 5.99 7.90
CA ASP A 65 4.65 7.25 8.60
C ASP A 65 3.73 8.16 7.77
N TRP A 66 2.44 7.97 7.93
CA TRP A 66 1.42 8.69 7.17
C TRP A 66 1.25 10.14 7.57
N ASP A 67 1.77 10.53 8.74
CA ASP A 67 1.74 11.91 9.22
C ASP A 67 2.74 12.76 8.43
N ALA A 68 3.94 12.21 8.17
CA ALA A 68 4.92 12.83 7.28
C ALA A 68 4.38 13.01 5.84
N VAL A 69 3.63 12.03 5.32
CA VAL A 69 3.01 12.10 3.99
C VAL A 69 1.91 13.17 3.95
N ALA A 70 1.13 13.29 5.02
CA ALA A 70 0.09 14.32 5.13
C ALA A 70 0.70 15.73 5.20
N GLN A 71 1.82 15.90 5.91
CA GLN A 71 2.55 17.17 6.00
C GLN A 71 3.13 17.59 4.64
N GLU A 72 3.72 16.66 3.86
CA GLU A 72 4.27 16.98 2.54
C GLU A 72 3.18 17.40 1.51
N ASP A 73 1.97 16.83 1.60
CA ASP A 73 0.84 17.23 0.76
C ASP A 73 0.37 18.65 1.13
N GLN A 74 0.28 18.95 2.43
CA GLN A 74 -0.14 20.26 2.94
C GLN A 74 0.88 21.37 2.67
N ASP A 75 2.18 21.06 2.68
CA ASP A 75 3.26 22.00 2.32
C ASP A 75 3.32 22.29 0.80
N ARG A 76 2.71 21.44 -0.04
CA ARG A 76 2.63 21.62 -1.50
C ARG A 76 1.45 22.47 -1.96
N GLU A 77 0.40 22.58 -1.15
CA GLU A 77 -0.80 23.39 -1.44
C GLU A 77 -0.58 24.88 -1.11
#